data_AF-A0A1V2GZU1-F1
#
_entry.id   AF-A0A1V2GZU1-F1
#
_cell.length_a   1.000
_cell.length_b   1.000
_cell.length_c   1.000
_cell.angle_alpha   90.00
_cell.angle_beta   90.00
_cell.angle_gamma   90.00
#
_symmetry.space_group_name_H-M   'P 1'
#
loop_
_entity.id
_entity.type
_entity.pdbx_description
1 polymer ?
#
loop_
_entity_poly.entity_id
_entity_poly.type
_entity_poly.pdbx_seq_one_letter_code
_entity_poly.pdbx_strand_id
1 'polypeptide(L)'
;MPEAALGAIEAAAESLRSTLTLAQALALAGRQVDMTGLEREVALLCAAAAALPPERRGPARRALIGLRLAVEGLLATLPAPENESGRASPPGPSRRHPC
;
A
#
# COMPACT_ATOMS: atom_id res chain seq x y z
N MET A 1 -19.12 -23.43 8.51
CA MET A 1 -19.71 -22.40 7.62
C MET A 1 -18.62 -21.78 6.73
N PRO A 2 -18.11 -22.48 5.71
CA PRO A 2 -17.01 -22.01 4.86
C PRO A 2 -17.41 -20.93 3.83
N GLU A 3 -18.69 -20.86 3.45
CA GLU A 3 -19.18 -19.84 2.50
C GLU A 3 -19.21 -18.44 3.11
N ALA A 4 -19.59 -18.33 4.39
CA ALA A 4 -19.53 -17.06 5.11
C ALA A 4 -18.08 -16.54 5.23
N ALA A 5 -17.10 -17.44 5.39
CA ALA A 5 -15.69 -17.07 5.48
C ALA A 5 -15.14 -16.54 4.14
N LEU A 6 -15.48 -17.19 3.02
CA LEU A 6 -15.10 -16.69 1.70
C LEU A 6 -15.73 -15.31 1.42
N GLY A 7 -17.03 -15.17 1.67
CA GLY A 7 -17.73 -13.89 1.47
C GLY A 7 -17.13 -12.76 2.33
N ALA A 8 -16.75 -13.06 3.58
CA ALA A 8 -16.08 -12.10 4.45
C ALA A 8 -14.71 -11.67 3.91
N ILE A 9 -13.92 -12.60 3.35
CA ILE A 9 -12.63 -12.29 2.72
C ILE A 9 -12.82 -11.42 1.48
N GLU A 10 -13.79 -11.73 0.63
CA GLU A 10 -14.10 -10.95 -0.57
C GLU A 10 -14.56 -9.53 -0.23
N ALA A 11 -15.45 -9.40 0.77
CA ALA A 11 -15.93 -8.10 1.24
C ALA A 11 -14.81 -7.26 1.86
N ALA A 12 -13.97 -7.85 2.71
CA ALA A 12 -12.84 -7.15 3.31
C ALA A 12 -11.79 -6.74 2.26
N ALA A 13 -11.50 -7.61 1.29
CA ALA A 13 -10.61 -7.26 0.18
C ALA A 13 -11.16 -6.10 -0.66
N GLU A 14 -12.47 -6.06 -0.92
CA GLU A 14 -13.10 -4.98 -1.67
C GLU A 14 -13.09 -3.66 -0.89
N SER A 15 -13.39 -3.70 0.41
CA SER A 15 -13.34 -2.52 1.28
C SER A 15 -11.93 -1.92 1.33
N LEU A 16 -10.90 -2.76 1.47
CA LEU A 16 -9.51 -2.32 1.41
C LEU A 16 -9.13 -1.76 0.04
N ARG A 17 -9.54 -2.39 -1.06
CA ARG A 17 -9.31 -1.85 -2.42
C ARG A 17 -9.90 -0.45 -2.57
N SER A 18 -11.15 -0.26 -2.17
CA SER A 18 -11.82 1.05 -2.23
C SER A 18 -11.06 2.11 -1.42
N THR A 19 -10.56 1.73 -0.23
CA THR A 19 -9.73 2.61 0.61
C THR A 19 -8.40 2.97 -0.07
N LEU A 20 -7.73 2.00 -0.69
CA LEU A 20 -6.48 2.20 -1.42
C LEU A 20 -6.69 3.08 -2.67
N THR A 21 -7.81 2.95 -3.38
CA THR A 21 -8.16 3.83 -4.49
C THR A 21 -8.32 5.28 -4.04
N LEU A 22 -8.99 5.51 -2.91
CA LEU A 22 -9.11 6.85 -2.33
C LEU A 22 -7.74 7.40 -1.89
N ALA A 23 -6.94 6.57 -1.21
CA ALA A 23 -5.59 6.91 -0.83
C ALA A 23 -4.73 7.28 -2.04
N GLN A 24 -4.84 6.54 -3.15
CA GLN A 24 -4.12 6.83 -4.38
C GLN A 24 -4.53 8.17 -4.98
N ALA A 25 -5.83 8.48 -5.00
CA ALA A 25 -6.32 9.79 -5.45
C ALA A 25 -5.77 10.94 -4.58
N LEU A 26 -5.69 10.73 -3.25
CA LEU A 26 -5.09 11.69 -2.32
C LEU A 26 -3.58 11.87 -2.58
N ALA A 27 -2.84 10.77 -2.78
CA ALA A 27 -1.43 10.80 -3.10
C ALA A 27 -1.16 11.55 -4.42
N LEU A 28 -1.94 11.26 -5.47
CA LEU A 28 -1.88 11.97 -6.75
C LEU A 28 -2.18 13.47 -6.61
N ALA A 29 -3.03 13.86 -5.66
CA ALA A 29 -3.30 15.25 -5.31
C ALA A 29 -2.21 15.90 -4.42
N GLY A 30 -1.09 15.21 -4.17
CA GLY A 30 0.03 15.69 -3.37
C GLY A 30 -0.18 15.60 -1.86
N ARG A 31 -1.19 14.85 -1.39
CA ARG A 31 -1.41 14.60 0.03
C ARG A 31 -0.57 13.42 0.50
N GLN A 32 0.02 13.55 1.69
CA GLN A 32 0.64 12.42 2.35
C GLN A 32 -0.42 11.42 2.79
N VAL A 33 -0.14 10.15 2.54
CA VAL A 33 -0.97 9.01 2.93
C VAL A 33 -0.16 8.16 3.89
N ASP A 34 -0.70 7.95 5.08
CA ASP A 34 -0.15 6.98 6.03
C ASP A 34 -0.69 5.58 5.69
N MET A 35 0.20 4.60 5.59
CA MET A 35 -0.13 3.20 5.34
C MET A 35 0.04 2.33 6.60
N THR A 36 0.23 2.95 7.75
CA THR A 36 0.35 2.25 9.04
C THR A 36 -0.86 1.35 9.26
N GLY A 37 -0.60 0.09 9.63
CA GLY A 37 -1.64 -0.89 9.90
C GLY A 37 -2.08 -1.72 8.69
N LEU A 38 -1.81 -1.26 7.45
CA LEU A 38 -2.19 -1.99 6.23
C LEU A 38 -1.55 -3.39 6.19
N GLU A 39 -0.28 -3.51 6.55
CA GLU A 39 0.43 -4.80 6.61
C GLU A 39 -0.29 -5.79 7.53
N ARG A 40 -0.73 -5.34 8.70
CA ARG A 40 -1.45 -6.17 9.68
C ARG A 40 -2.79 -6.65 9.11
N GLU A 41 -3.54 -5.76 8.48
CA GLU A 41 -4.83 -6.12 7.89
C GLU A 41 -4.67 -7.12 6.73
N VAL A 42 -3.71 -6.88 5.84
CA VAL A 42 -3.37 -7.81 4.75
C VAL A 42 -2.92 -9.16 5.31
N ALA A 43 -2.11 -9.19 6.37
CA ALA A 43 -1.64 -10.42 6.99
C ALA A 43 -2.80 -11.25 7.56
N LEU A 44 -3.76 -10.60 8.25
CA LEU A 44 -4.97 -11.26 8.76
C LEU A 44 -5.81 -11.85 7.62
N LEU A 45 -5.95 -11.11 6.52
CA LEU A 45 -6.72 -11.55 5.35
C LEU A 45 -6.06 -12.75 4.66
N CYS A 46 -4.73 -12.72 4.50
CA CYS A 46 -3.95 -13.83 3.97
C CYS A 46 -4.04 -15.07 4.85
N ALA A 47 -3.97 -14.92 6.17
CA ALA A 47 -4.14 -16.03 7.11
C ALA A 47 -5.54 -16.65 7.02
N ALA A 48 -6.58 -15.82 6.95
CA ALA A 48 -7.95 -16.29 6.78
C ALA A 48 -8.14 -17.05 5.46
N ALA A 49 -7.57 -16.56 4.36
CA ALA A 49 -7.63 -17.23 3.07
C ALA A 49 -6.84 -18.57 3.06
N ALA A 50 -5.70 -18.64 3.75
CA ALA A 50 -4.92 -19.87 3.89
C ALA A 50 -5.67 -20.97 4.65
N ALA A 51 -6.51 -20.57 5.62
CA ALA A 51 -7.35 -21.49 6.40
C ALA A 51 -8.57 -22.03 5.63
N LEU A 52 -8.86 -21.55 4.42
CA LEU A 52 -9.99 -22.03 3.62
C LEU A 52 -9.78 -23.46 3.10
N PRO A 53 -10.88 -24.23 2.94
CA PRO A 53 -10.87 -25.49 2.19
C PRO A 53 -10.36 -25.28 0.74
N PRO A 54 -9.67 -26.27 0.15
CA PRO A 54 -9.05 -26.17 -1.17
C PRO A 54 -9.97 -25.63 -2.27
N GLU A 55 -11.24 -26.02 -2.24
CA GLU A 55 -12.27 -25.68 -3.22
C GLU A 55 -12.60 -24.18 -3.23
N ARG A 56 -12.34 -23.48 -2.10
CA ARG A 56 -12.63 -22.06 -1.90
C ARG A 56 -11.39 -21.17 -1.98
N ARG A 57 -10.18 -21.76 -2.06
CA ARG A 57 -8.92 -21.00 -2.19
C ARG A 57 -8.80 -20.27 -3.52
N GLY A 58 -9.36 -20.81 -4.60
CA GLY A 58 -9.32 -20.18 -5.93
C GLY A 58 -9.97 -18.79 -5.95
N PRO A 59 -11.25 -18.66 -5.56
CA PRO A 59 -11.92 -17.37 -5.41
C PRO A 59 -11.18 -16.40 -4.46
N ALA A 60 -10.80 -16.85 -3.25
CA ALA A 60 -10.07 -16.03 -2.28
C ALA A 60 -8.74 -15.51 -2.85
N ARG A 61 -8.00 -16.35 -3.57
CA ARG A 61 -6.74 -15.96 -4.23
C ARG A 61 -6.96 -14.85 -5.25
N ARG A 62 -8.05 -14.88 -6.03
CA ARG A 62 -8.37 -13.81 -6.98
C ARG A 62 -8.63 -12.49 -6.27
N ALA A 63 -9.38 -12.51 -5.17
CA ALA A 63 -9.63 -11.32 -4.37
C ALA A 63 -8.33 -10.73 -3.80
N LEU A 64 -7.41 -11.58 -3.30
CA LEU A 64 -6.10 -11.14 -2.78
C LEU A 64 -5.18 -10.61 -3.88
N ILE A 65 -5.21 -11.16 -5.10
CA ILE A 65 -4.45 -10.62 -6.24
C ILE A 65 -4.95 -9.21 -6.57
N GLY A 66 -6.27 -9.00 -6.62
CA GLY A 66 -6.82 -7.67 -6.85
C GLY A 66 -6.41 -6.65 -5.79
N LEU A 67 -6.38 -7.07 -4.51
CA LEU A 67 -5.88 -6.24 -3.42
C LEU A 67 -4.40 -5.89 -3.60
N ARG A 68 -3.55 -6.88 -3.95
CA ARG A 68 -2.13 -6.66 -4.20
C ARG A 68 -1.89 -5.63 -5.30
N LEU A 69 -2.59 -5.74 -6.43
CA LEU A 69 -2.48 -4.79 -7.55
C LEU A 69 -2.85 -3.36 -7.12
N ALA A 70 -3.85 -3.20 -6.24
CA ALA A 70 -4.21 -1.88 -5.71
C ALA A 70 -3.10 -1.29 -4.82
N VAL A 71 -2.48 -2.11 -3.97
CA VAL A 71 -1.32 -1.69 -3.15
C VAL A 71 -0.14 -1.29 -4.03
N GLU A 72 0.19 -2.11 -5.04
CA GLU A 72 1.24 -1.81 -6.01
C GLU A 72 0.98 -0.49 -6.74
N GLY A 73 -0.28 -0.25 -7.15
CA GLY A 73 -0.70 1.01 -7.79
C GLY A 73 -0.52 2.22 -6.87
N LEU A 74 -0.87 2.11 -5.59
CA LEU A 74 -0.65 3.17 -4.61
C LEU A 74 0.85 3.43 -4.40
N LEU A 75 1.65 2.38 -4.17
CA LEU A 75 3.10 2.50 -4.00
C LEU A 75 3.79 3.19 -5.17
N ALA A 76 3.32 2.96 -6.40
CA ALA A 76 3.84 3.64 -7.59
C ALA A 76 3.53 5.15 -7.64
N THR A 77 2.51 5.61 -6.90
CA THR A 77 2.15 7.03 -6.81
C THR A 77 2.77 7.76 -5.62
N LEU A 78 3.21 7.01 -4.60
CA LEU A 78 3.90 7.61 -3.47
C LEU A 78 5.28 8.06 -3.92
N PRO A 79 5.74 9.24 -3.47
CA PRO A 79 7.13 9.62 -3.67
C PRO A 79 8.02 8.54 -3.03
N ALA A 80 9.13 8.20 -3.69
CA ALA A 80 10.13 7.34 -3.07
C ALA A 80 10.43 7.89 -1.67
N PRO A 81 10.53 7.05 -0.63
CA PRO A 81 10.89 7.54 0.69
C PRO A 81 12.21 8.29 0.51
N GLU A 82 12.17 9.62 0.68
CA GLU A 82 13.36 10.43 0.69
C GLU A 82 14.19 9.87 1.84
N ASN A 83 15.18 9.04 1.51
CA ASN A 83 16.25 8.70 2.42
C ASN A 83 16.65 10.02 3.06
N GLU A 84 16.57 10.11 4.38
CA GLU A 84 17.12 11.21 5.18
C GLU A 84 18.67 11.27 5.07
N SER A 85 19.23 10.98 3.90
CA SER A 85 20.63 11.10 3.56
C SER A 85 20.89 12.50 3.02
N GLY A 86 20.97 13.44 3.95
CA GLY A 86 21.92 14.54 3.81
C GLY A 86 21.48 15.65 2.85
N ARG A 87 20.68 16.54 3.41
CA ARG A 87 20.79 17.99 3.24
C ARG A 87 22.25 18.44 3.44
N ALA A 88 23.14 18.15 2.49
CA ALA A 88 24.39 18.86 2.32
C ALA A 88 24.06 20.12 1.52
N SER A 89 23.80 21.19 2.27
CA SER A 89 23.80 22.54 1.70
C SER A 89 25.08 22.72 0.88
N PRO A 90 25.04 23.20 -0.37
CA PRO A 90 26.27 23.52 -1.07
C PRO A 90 27.00 24.62 -0.26
N PRO A 91 28.32 24.52 -0.01
CA PRO A 91 29.06 25.67 0.46
C PRO A 91 28.92 26.74 -0.62
N GLY A 92 28.32 27.89 -0.25
CA GLY A 92 28.12 29.01 -1.15
C GLY A 92 29.43 29.46 -1.81
N PRO A 93 29.38 30.13 -2.97
CA PRO A 93 30.57 30.58 -3.66
C PRO A 93 31.35 31.51 -2.74
N SER A 94 32.54 31.07 -2.31
CA SER A 94 33.53 31.91 -1.65
C SER A 94 33.90 33.03 -2.61
N ARG A 95 33.23 34.18 -2.46
CA ARG A 95 33.71 35.44 -3.03
C ARG A 95 35.04 35.77 -2.36
N ARG A 96 36.15 35.43 -3.02
CA ARG A 96 37.45 36.06 -2.77
C ARG A 96 37.90 36.76 -4.04
N HIS A 97 37.76 38.08 -4.01
CA HIS A 97 38.45 39.09 -4.81
C HIS A 97 38.57 40.31 -3.89
N PRO A 98 39.50 41.24 -4.11
CA PRO A 98 40.92 41.10 -4.44
C PRO A 98 41.78 41.91 -3.44
N CYS A 99 43.10 41.69 -3.40
CA CYS A 99 44.17 42.66 -3.10
C CYS A 99 45.51 41.97 -3.25
#